data_AF-A0A2S8ERE6-F1
#
_entry.id   AF-A0A2S8ERE6-F1
#
_cell.length_a   1.000
_cell.length_b   1.000
_cell.length_c   1.000
_cell.angle_alpha   90.00
_cell.angle_beta   90.00
_cell.angle_gamma   90.00
#
_symmetry.space_group_name_H-M   'P 1'
#
loop_
_entity.id
_entity.type
_entity.pdbx_description
1 polymer ?
#
loop_
_entity_poly.entity_id
_entity_poly.type
_entity_poly.pdbx_seq_one_letter_code
_entity_poly.pdbx_strand_id
1 'polypeptide(L)' 'MSDAAMNTQSRAAQRPPFSALGARIARYRDYRRTLNELRALSTRDLADLGLEPDAIKRIARQAAYGG' A
#
# COMPACT_ATOMS: atom_id res chain seq x y z
N MET A 1 45.68 -17.15 -8.46
CA MET A 1 45.37 -15.72 -8.28
C MET A 1 45.11 -15.15 -9.66
N SER A 2 43.86 -15.01 -10.09
CA SER A 2 43.41 -14.14 -11.20
C SER A 2 41.89 -14.11 -11.27
N ASP A 3 41.37 -12.88 -11.22
CA ASP A 3 40.06 -12.38 -11.67
C ASP A 3 38.77 -12.99 -11.12
N ALA A 4 38.55 -12.77 -9.83
CA ALA A 4 37.21 -12.47 -9.33
C ALA A 4 36.79 -11.06 -9.79
N ALA A 5 36.53 -10.89 -11.08
CA ALA A 5 35.97 -9.68 -11.65
C ALA A 5 34.50 -9.56 -11.22
N MET A 6 34.31 -9.06 -10.00
CA MET A 6 33.42 -7.94 -9.67
C MET A 6 32.24 -7.76 -10.63
N ASN A 7 31.23 -8.63 -10.54
CA ASN A 7 29.93 -8.42 -11.17
C ASN A 7 29.12 -7.38 -10.37
N THR A 8 29.60 -6.13 -10.39
CA THR A 8 28.90 -4.98 -9.85
C THR A 8 28.16 -4.31 -11.00
N GLN A 9 27.23 -5.03 -11.63
CA GLN A 9 26.32 -4.45 -12.60
C GLN A 9 25.35 -3.50 -11.87
N SER A 10 25.75 -2.24 -11.83
CA SER A 10 24.93 -1.06 -12.11
C SER A 10 23.50 -1.10 -11.57
N ARG A 11 23.32 -0.65 -10.32
CA ARG A 11 22.05 -0.11 -9.79
C ARG A 11 21.68 1.22 -10.48
N ALA A 12 21.73 1.27 -11.81
CA ALA A 12 21.19 2.40 -12.55
C ALA A 12 19.70 2.50 -12.20
N ALA A 13 19.30 3.65 -11.66
CA ALA A 13 17.98 3.90 -11.11
C ALA A 13 16.88 3.49 -12.11
N GLN A 14 16.29 2.33 -11.90
CA GLN A 14 15.14 1.85 -12.65
C GLN A 14 13.98 2.78 -12.33
N ARG A 15 13.78 3.81 -13.17
CA ARG A 15 12.55 4.62 -13.11
C ARG A 15 11.41 3.64 -13.37
N PRO A 16 10.45 3.51 -12.44
CA PRO A 16 9.36 2.56 -12.62
C PRO A 16 8.58 2.95 -13.89
N PRO A 17 8.17 1.97 -14.71
CA PRO A 17 7.39 2.25 -15.92
C PRO A 17 6.09 2.98 -15.55
N PHE A 18 5.54 3.80 -16.45
CA PHE A 18 4.30 4.57 -16.20
C PHE A 18 3.12 3.70 -15.70
N SER A 19 3.08 2.42 -16.10
CA SER A 19 2.12 1.43 -15.60
C SER A 19 2.22 1.20 -14.08
N ALA A 20 3.43 1.19 -13.52
CA ALA A 20 3.66 1.06 -12.08
C ALA A 20 3.19 2.30 -11.31
N LEU A 21 3.27 3.49 -11.92
CA LEU A 21 2.70 4.72 -11.35
C LEU A 21 1.17 4.68 -11.37
N GLY A 22 0.56 4.23 -12.47
CA GLY A 22 -0.89 4.03 -12.57
C GLY A 22 -1.42 3.03 -11.53
N ALA A 23 -0.75 1.89 -11.37
CA ALA A 23 -1.09 0.90 -10.35
C ALA A 23 -1.00 1.48 -8.92
N ARG A 24 0.01 2.33 -8.65
CA ARG A 24 0.16 3.00 -7.36
C ARG A 24 -0.95 4.01 -7.09
N ILE A 25 -1.40 4.75 -8.11
CA ILE A 25 -2.52 5.68 -8.01
C ILE A 25 -3.84 4.93 -7.78
N ALA A 26 -4.08 3.83 -8.50
CA ALA A 26 -5.28 3.00 -8.32
C ALA A 26 -5.39 2.50 -6.87
N ARG A 27 -4.32 1.86 -6.35
CA ARG A 27 -4.25 1.41 -4.95
C ARG A 27 -4.45 2.54 -3.95
N TYR A 28 -3.90 3.72 -4.22
CA TYR A 28 -4.09 4.89 -3.36
C TYR A 28 -5.54 5.41 -3.36
N ARG A 29 -6.23 5.34 -4.50
CA ARG A 29 -7.66 5.69 -4.60
C ARG A 29 -8.51 4.71 -3.79
N ASP A 30 -8.23 3.42 -3.91
CA ASP A 30 -8.95 2.38 -3.15
C ASP A 30 -8.70 2.54 -1.65
N TYR A 31 -7.45 2.74 -1.23
CA TYR A 31 -7.09 3.08 0.16
C TYR A 31 -7.92 4.25 0.69
N ARG A 32 -7.97 5.37 -0.06
CA ARG A 32 -8.70 6.57 0.39
C ARG A 32 -10.21 6.37 0.42
N ARG A 33 -10.76 5.60 -0.53
CA ARG A 33 -12.18 5.24 -0.54
C ARG A 33 -12.52 4.42 0.70
N THR A 34 -11.82 3.32 0.94
CA THR A 34 -12.03 2.45 2.11
C THR A 34 -11.81 3.21 3.41
N LEU A 35 -10.80 4.07 3.49
CA LEU A 35 -10.56 4.91 4.67
C LEU A 35 -11.71 5.88 4.94
N ASN A 36 -12.28 6.50 3.90
CA ASN A 36 -13.40 7.41 4.05
C ASN A 36 -14.69 6.70 4.45
N GLU A 37 -14.97 5.53 3.85
CA GLU A 37 -16.11 4.68 4.21
C GLU A 37 -16.00 4.23 5.67
N LEU A 38 -14.85 3.72 6.10
CA LEU A 38 -14.61 3.32 7.49
C LEU A 38 -14.66 4.49 8.48
N ARG A 39 -14.29 5.71 8.06
CA ARG A 39 -14.40 6.92 8.88
C ARG A 39 -15.81 7.51 8.91
N ALA A 40 -16.63 7.20 7.92
CA ALA A 40 -18.03 7.59 7.89
C ALA A 40 -18.88 6.74 8.83
N LEU A 41 -18.40 5.53 9.18
CA LEU A 41 -18.98 4.72 10.25
C LEU A 41 -18.80 5.43 11.60
N SER A 42 -19.85 5.42 12.42
CA SER A 42 -19.76 5.94 13.77
C SER A 42 -18.93 5.03 14.67
N THR A 43 -18.43 5.54 15.79
CA THR A 43 -17.72 4.73 16.80
C THR A 43 -18.55 3.53 17.26
N ARG A 44 -19.88 3.67 17.25
CA ARG A 44 -20.82 2.59 17.57
C ARG A 44 -20.87 1.53 16.48
N ASP A 45 -21.00 1.93 15.21
CA ASP A 45 -21.01 0.98 14.09
C ASP A 45 -19.68 0.22 13.98
N LEU A 46 -18.56 0.89 14.29
CA LEU A 46 -17.25 0.24 14.37
C LEU A 46 -17.20 -0.76 15.53
N ALA A 47 -17.69 -0.40 16.71
CA ALA A 47 -17.75 -1.30 17.85
C ALA A 47 -18.67 -2.52 17.60
N ASP A 48 -19.80 -2.32 16.90
CA ASP A 48 -20.72 -3.38 16.53
C ASP A 48 -20.08 -4.38 15.53
N LEU A 49 -19.14 -3.91 14.71
CA LEU A 49 -18.31 -4.75 13.83
C LEU A 49 -17.10 -5.36 14.55
N GLY A 50 -16.90 -5.07 15.84
CA GLY A 50 -15.72 -5.48 16.61
C GLY A 50 -14.43 -4.80 16.16
N LEU A 51 -14.54 -3.59 15.58
CA LEU A 51 -13.42 -2.81 15.06
C LEU A 51 -13.09 -1.63 15.95
N GLU A 52 -11.82 -1.52 16.31
CA GLU A 52 -11.28 -0.33 16.98
C GLU A 52 -10.96 0.78 15.96
N PRO A 53 -11.15 2.08 16.29
CA PRO A 53 -10.88 3.20 15.37
C PRO A 53 -9.44 3.24 14.85
N ASP A 54 -8.46 2.77 15.63
CA ASP A 54 -7.06 2.72 15.20
C ASP A 54 -6.81 1.59 14.17
N ALA A 55 -7.64 0.55 14.17
CA ALA A 55 -7.58 -0.54 13.19
C ALA A 55 -7.99 -0.09 11.78
N ILE A 56 -8.75 0.99 11.64
CA ILE A 56 -9.23 1.52 10.35
C ILE A 56 -8.08 1.75 9.36
N LYS A 57 -6.99 2.39 9.80
CA LYS A 57 -5.84 2.66 8.93
C LYS A 57 -5.14 1.38 8.49
N ARG A 58 -5.07 0.38 9.38
CA ARG A 58 -4.48 -0.94 9.10
C ARG A 58 -5.33 -1.71 8.09
N ILE A 59 -6.65 -1.74 8.28
CA ILE A 59 -7.60 -2.43 7.38
C ILE A 59 -7.61 -1.78 6.01
N ALA A 60 -7.71 -0.45 5.93
CA ALA A 60 -7.65 0.27 4.65
C ALA A 60 -6.33 0.00 3.90
N ARG A 61 -5.21 -0.06 4.62
CA ARG A 61 -3.91 -0.41 4.03
C ARG A 61 -3.89 -1.86 3.52
N GLN A 62 -4.44 -2.81 4.28
CA GLN A 62 -4.49 -4.20 3.86
C GLN A 62 -5.40 -4.41 2.64
N ALA A 63 -6.56 -3.77 2.60
CA ALA A 63 -7.46 -3.80 1.45
C ALA A 63 -6.82 -3.22 0.16
N ALA A 64 -5.96 -2.21 0.30
CA ALA A 64 -5.33 -1.54 -0.85
C ALA A 64 -4.01 -2.18 -1.32
N TYR A 65 -3.28 -2.88 -0.43
CA TYR A 65 -1.92 -3.34 -0.70
C TYR A 65 -1.64 -4.80 -0.36
N GLY A 66 -2.59 -5.53 0.26
CA GLY A 66 -2.42 -6.91 0.72
C GLY A 66 -2.93 -8.00 -0.23
N GLY A 67 -3.33 -7.63 -1.46
CA GLY A 67 -3.72 -8.54 -2.54
C GLY A 67 -2.65 -8.68 -3.61
#